data_AF-B8B0U1-F1
#
_entry.id   AF-B8B0U1-F1
#
_cell.length_a   1.000
_cell.length_b   1.000
_cell.length_c   1.000
_cell.angle_alpha   90.00
_cell.angle_beta   90.00
_cell.angle_gamma   90.00
#
_symmetry.space_group_name_H-M   'P 1'
#
loop_
_entity.id
_entity.type
_entity.pdbx_description
1 polymer ?
#
loop_
_entity_poly.entity_id
_entity_poly.type
_entity_poly.pdbx_seq_one_letter_code
_entity_poly.pdbx_strand_id
1 'polypeptide(L)'
;MKDNDFVLLLATLAASITYQAGLDPPGGVWSEDDKLYGRKAGDPILLSTHVERYKAFFYCNSTAFAASLVVILMVQSKIVKGKALVIATMILDLFGLIGAYAAGSCRDAVWKQLLVFLNVKKEPTSNSDSANTTNGSSSDSEHNIASNTEEESKKKEYLMTLAILAASVTYQAGLNPPGSIWQDGENVGNPVMRDNNYPRYNAFFYCNSTSFMASIIVIILLLQQYQKKYGGFLLYAMNMVIVVDLLGLLGAYAAGSCRDWETSGYVIALAVVVLACIMIHFMLLYHNGRSKGRVGGVQEINTLPVNHS
;
A
#
# COMPACT_ATOMS: atom_id res chain seq x y z
N MET A 1 17.07 -2.93 14.62
CA MET A 1 15.98 -2.56 13.69
C MET A 1 14.68 -2.97 14.36
N LYS A 2 13.72 -2.06 14.58
CA LYS A 2 12.47 -2.39 15.31
C LYS A 2 11.56 -3.19 14.37
N ASP A 3 10.77 -4.13 14.90
CA ASP A 3 9.91 -5.05 14.11
C ASP A 3 9.05 -4.32 13.05
N ASN A 4 8.56 -3.13 13.36
CA ASN A 4 7.69 -2.34 12.48
C ASN A 4 8.41 -1.79 11.23
N ASP A 5 9.70 -1.48 11.34
CA ASP A 5 10.46 -0.91 10.23
C ASP A 5 10.69 -1.97 9.15
N PHE A 6 10.93 -3.22 9.58
CA PHE A 6 11.01 -4.37 8.68
C PHE A 6 9.68 -4.64 7.98
N VAL A 7 8.57 -4.64 8.73
CA VAL A 7 7.23 -4.85 8.19
C VAL A 7 6.89 -3.78 7.14
N LEU A 8 7.17 -2.50 7.44
CA LEU A 8 6.91 -1.42 6.49
C LEU A 8 7.76 -1.58 5.22
N LEU A 9 9.05 -1.86 5.35
CA LEU A 9 9.93 -2.05 4.20
C LEU A 9 9.43 -3.20 3.32
N LEU A 10 9.06 -4.33 3.91
CA LEU A 10 8.54 -5.47 3.16
C LEU A 10 7.21 -5.13 2.46
N ALA A 11 6.29 -4.46 3.14
CA ALA A 11 5.02 -4.05 2.55
C ALA A 11 5.22 -3.03 1.42
N THR A 12 6.14 -2.08 1.59
CA THR A 12 6.43 -1.10 0.52
C THR A 12 7.10 -1.76 -0.69
N LEU A 13 7.97 -2.75 -0.46
CA LEU A 13 8.52 -3.58 -1.52
C LEU A 13 7.42 -4.35 -2.26
N ALA A 14 6.57 -5.06 -1.52
CA ALA A 14 5.46 -5.84 -2.07
C ALA A 14 4.49 -4.95 -2.86
N ALA A 15 4.10 -3.80 -2.33
CA ALA A 15 3.26 -2.83 -3.04
C ALA A 15 3.92 -2.35 -4.34
N SER A 16 5.22 -2.06 -4.32
CA SER A 16 5.95 -1.60 -5.51
C SER A 16 5.94 -2.63 -6.63
N ILE A 17 6.40 -3.83 -6.34
CA ILE A 17 6.55 -4.90 -7.34
C ILE A 17 5.19 -5.38 -7.87
N THR A 18 4.17 -5.45 -7.00
CA THR A 18 2.84 -5.89 -7.41
C THR A 18 2.09 -4.83 -8.21
N TYR A 19 2.29 -3.55 -7.90
CA TYR A 19 1.76 -2.45 -8.71
C TYR A 19 2.33 -2.49 -10.12
N GLN A 20 3.66 -2.57 -10.26
CA GLN A 20 4.31 -2.65 -11.58
C GLN A 20 3.84 -3.90 -12.35
N ALA A 21 3.91 -5.07 -11.73
CA ALA A 21 3.53 -6.34 -12.38
C ALA A 21 2.03 -6.40 -12.75
N GLY A 22 1.16 -5.66 -12.06
CA GLY A 22 -0.26 -5.58 -12.41
C GLY A 22 -0.51 -4.76 -13.68
N LEU A 23 0.29 -3.72 -13.91
CA LEU A 23 0.20 -2.85 -15.08
C LEU A 23 0.94 -3.44 -16.30
N ASP A 24 2.09 -4.07 -16.05
CA ASP A 24 2.89 -4.79 -17.03
C ASP A 24 2.93 -6.30 -16.70
N PRO A 25 1.96 -7.08 -17.21
CA PRO A 25 1.79 -8.48 -16.84
C PRO A 25 2.91 -9.38 -17.39
N PRO A 26 3.17 -10.52 -16.72
CA PRO A 26 4.16 -11.49 -17.18
C PRO A 26 3.81 -12.00 -18.58
N GLY A 27 4.85 -12.12 -19.42
CA GLY A 27 4.71 -12.48 -20.83
C GLY A 27 4.35 -11.30 -21.73
N GLY A 28 4.14 -10.10 -21.19
CA GLY A 28 3.85 -8.88 -21.93
C GLY A 28 2.44 -8.84 -22.50
N VAL A 29 2.24 -7.89 -23.42
CA VAL A 29 0.97 -7.62 -24.09
C VAL A 29 1.14 -7.73 -25.60
N TRP A 30 0.04 -7.99 -26.31
CA TRP A 30 0.04 -8.02 -27.77
C TRP A 30 0.35 -6.62 -28.34
N SER A 31 1.19 -6.54 -29.37
CA SER A 31 1.53 -5.26 -30.03
C SER A 31 0.53 -4.86 -31.12
N GLU A 32 -0.21 -5.82 -31.68
CA GLU A 32 -1.09 -5.63 -32.82
C GLU A 32 -2.45 -6.30 -32.60
N ASP A 33 -3.46 -5.77 -33.29
CA ASP A 33 -4.78 -6.38 -33.34
C ASP A 33 -4.80 -7.57 -34.30
N ASP A 34 -5.38 -8.69 -33.86
CA ASP A 34 -5.63 -9.85 -34.69
C ASP A 34 -7.10 -10.25 -34.64
N LYS A 35 -7.81 -9.92 -35.73
CA LYS A 35 -9.24 -10.19 -35.88
C LYS A 35 -9.57 -11.67 -36.04
N LEU A 36 -8.62 -12.51 -36.46
CA LEU A 36 -8.87 -13.94 -36.68
C LEU A 36 -9.04 -14.69 -35.35
N TYR A 37 -8.25 -14.32 -34.34
CA TYR A 37 -8.28 -14.92 -33.00
C TYR A 37 -8.91 -13.99 -31.95
N GLY A 38 -9.44 -12.84 -32.36
CA GLY A 38 -10.08 -11.85 -31.47
C GLY A 38 -9.11 -11.20 -30.48
N ARG A 39 -7.82 -11.11 -30.82
CA ARG A 39 -6.79 -10.52 -29.95
C ARG A 39 -6.71 -9.02 -30.22
N LYS A 40 -6.61 -8.22 -29.17
CA LYS A 40 -6.38 -6.78 -29.28
C LYS A 40 -5.00 -6.41 -28.77
N ALA A 41 -4.41 -5.37 -29.34
CA ALA A 41 -3.20 -4.77 -28.81
C ALA A 41 -3.41 -4.37 -27.33
N GLY A 42 -2.38 -4.52 -26.51
CA GLY A 42 -2.45 -4.25 -25.08
C GLY A 42 -3.13 -5.33 -24.22
N ASP A 43 -3.75 -6.35 -24.83
CA ASP A 43 -4.23 -7.51 -24.08
C ASP A 43 -3.03 -8.38 -23.63
N PRO A 44 -3.04 -8.93 -22.40
CA PRO A 44 -1.96 -9.78 -21.91
C PRO A 44 -1.81 -11.04 -22.76
N ILE A 45 -0.59 -11.32 -23.22
CA ILE A 45 -0.29 -12.52 -24.02
C ILE A 45 -0.58 -13.78 -23.20
N LEU A 46 -0.21 -13.78 -21.92
CA LEU A 46 -0.42 -14.91 -21.01
C LEU A 46 -1.90 -15.20 -20.78
N LEU A 47 -2.78 -14.18 -20.82
CA LEU A 47 -4.23 -14.37 -20.71
C LEU A 47 -4.76 -15.17 -21.92
N SER A 48 -4.29 -14.85 -23.12
CA SER A 48 -4.72 -15.52 -24.36
C SER A 48 -4.12 -16.91 -24.59
N THR A 49 -2.93 -17.18 -24.03
CA THR A 49 -2.18 -18.42 -24.28
C THR A 49 -2.26 -19.42 -23.12
N HIS A 50 -2.32 -18.94 -21.88
CA HIS A 50 -2.34 -19.75 -20.65
C HIS A 50 -3.23 -19.10 -19.57
N VAL A 51 -4.54 -19.04 -19.82
CA VAL A 51 -5.53 -18.36 -18.96
C VAL A 51 -5.41 -18.70 -17.47
N GLU A 52 -5.23 -19.97 -17.13
CA GLU A 52 -5.13 -20.42 -15.72
C GLU A 52 -3.90 -19.83 -15.01
N ARG A 53 -2.77 -19.74 -15.72
CA ARG A 53 -1.54 -19.11 -15.18
C ARG A 53 -1.74 -17.62 -14.98
N TYR A 54 -2.36 -16.96 -15.97
CA TYR A 54 -2.65 -15.54 -15.85
C TYR A 54 -3.62 -15.24 -14.70
N LYS A 55 -4.70 -16.01 -14.55
CA LYS A 55 -5.66 -15.85 -13.45
C LYS A 55 -5.00 -16.05 -12.10
N ALA A 56 -4.19 -17.11 -11.93
CA ALA A 56 -3.44 -17.34 -10.70
C ALA A 56 -2.49 -16.17 -10.39
N PHE A 57 -1.72 -15.71 -11.37
CA PHE A 57 -0.87 -14.53 -11.24
C PHE A 57 -1.68 -13.30 -10.81
N PHE A 58 -2.75 -13.00 -11.54
CA PHE A 58 -3.55 -11.79 -11.34
C PHE A 58 -4.19 -11.72 -9.96
N TYR A 59 -4.82 -12.80 -9.50
CA TYR A 59 -5.46 -12.85 -8.18
C TYR A 59 -4.45 -12.77 -7.05
N CYS A 60 -3.36 -13.53 -7.12
CA CYS A 60 -2.31 -13.49 -6.13
C CYS A 60 -1.62 -12.11 -6.06
N ASN A 61 -1.31 -11.53 -7.23
CA ASN A 61 -0.67 -10.22 -7.34
C ASN A 61 -1.57 -9.09 -6.82
N SER A 62 -2.86 -9.09 -7.19
CA SER A 62 -3.83 -8.11 -6.72
C SER A 62 -4.09 -8.22 -5.21
N THR A 63 -4.15 -9.44 -4.68
CA THR A 63 -4.27 -9.67 -3.24
C THR A 63 -3.05 -9.12 -2.50
N ALA A 64 -1.85 -9.41 -2.98
CA ALA A 64 -0.60 -8.91 -2.38
C ALA A 64 -0.51 -7.38 -2.44
N PHE A 65 -0.89 -6.77 -3.57
CA PHE A 65 -0.99 -5.31 -3.66
C PHE A 65 -1.97 -4.73 -2.63
N ALA A 66 -3.19 -5.27 -2.54
CA ALA A 66 -4.18 -4.79 -1.57
C ALA A 66 -3.72 -5.03 -0.11
N ALA A 67 -3.17 -6.20 0.19
CA ALA A 67 -2.69 -6.58 1.51
C ALA A 67 -1.52 -5.69 1.95
N SER A 68 -0.57 -5.39 1.05
CA SER A 68 0.54 -4.49 1.35
C SER A 68 0.09 -3.06 1.65
N LEU A 69 -0.90 -2.52 0.93
CA LEU A 69 -1.50 -1.22 1.29
C LEU A 69 -2.16 -1.25 2.68
N VAL A 70 -2.87 -2.33 3.01
CA VAL A 70 -3.47 -2.51 4.34
C VAL A 70 -2.39 -2.61 5.43
N VAL A 71 -1.31 -3.34 5.20
CA VAL A 71 -0.17 -3.44 6.14
C VAL A 71 0.48 -2.08 6.35
N ILE A 72 0.71 -1.29 5.29
CA ILE A 72 1.26 0.06 5.40
C ILE A 72 0.36 0.94 6.28
N LEU A 73 -0.96 0.90 6.07
CA LEU A 73 -1.93 1.63 6.88
C LEU A 73 -1.93 1.15 8.34
N MET A 74 -1.84 -0.16 8.57
CA MET A 74 -1.79 -0.77 9.90
C MET A 74 -0.52 -0.40 10.66
N VAL A 75 0.63 -0.30 10.00
CA VAL A 75 1.89 0.11 10.64
C VAL A 75 1.89 1.60 10.95
N GLN A 76 1.35 2.43 10.06
CA GLN A 76 1.23 3.88 10.29
C GLN A 76 0.25 4.25 11.39
N SER A 77 -0.66 3.35 11.71
CA SER A 77 -1.76 3.62 12.60
C SER A 77 -1.63 2.78 13.85
N LYS A 78 -1.98 3.35 15.00
CA LYS A 78 -2.16 2.54 16.20
C LYS A 78 -3.42 1.64 16.13
N ILE A 79 -3.99 1.41 14.93
CA ILE A 79 -5.23 0.62 14.68
C ILE A 79 -5.09 -0.76 15.28
N VAL A 80 -3.91 -1.36 15.17
CA VAL A 80 -3.71 -2.75 15.56
C VAL A 80 -2.80 -2.81 16.77
N LYS A 81 -3.39 -2.92 17.95
CA LYS A 81 -2.65 -3.29 19.17
C LYS A 81 -2.13 -4.74 19.08
N GLY A 82 -2.69 -5.56 18.19
CA GLY A 82 -2.30 -6.95 17.98
C GLY A 82 -1.22 -7.12 16.93
N LYS A 83 0.03 -7.31 17.37
CA LYS A 83 1.15 -7.73 16.48
C LYS A 83 0.78 -8.93 15.60
N ALA A 84 -0.05 -9.84 16.11
CA ALA A 84 -0.49 -11.04 15.40
C ALA A 84 -1.27 -10.72 14.11
N LEU A 85 -2.13 -9.71 14.08
CA LEU A 85 -2.93 -9.40 12.89
C LEU A 85 -2.06 -8.77 11.79
N VAL A 86 -1.12 -7.89 12.15
CA VAL A 86 -0.13 -7.33 11.20
C VAL A 86 0.75 -8.43 10.62
N ILE A 87 1.20 -9.37 11.45
CA ILE A 87 1.99 -10.52 10.99
C ILE A 87 1.15 -11.43 10.08
N ALA A 88 -0.12 -11.70 10.43
CA ALA A 88 -1.00 -12.54 9.63
C ALA A 88 -1.29 -11.91 8.24
N THR A 89 -1.55 -10.60 8.17
CA THR A 89 -1.73 -9.89 6.89
C THR A 89 -0.43 -9.85 6.08
N MET A 90 0.72 -9.70 6.73
CA MET A 90 2.03 -9.77 6.06
C MET A 90 2.34 -11.17 5.52
N ILE A 91 1.99 -12.23 6.26
CA ILE A 91 2.13 -13.61 5.78
C ILE A 91 1.23 -13.83 4.55
N LEU A 92 -0.02 -13.33 4.59
CA LEU A 92 -0.93 -13.38 3.45
C LEU A 92 -0.37 -12.64 2.22
N ASP A 93 0.21 -11.46 2.42
CA ASP A 93 0.90 -10.66 1.39
C ASP A 93 2.05 -11.45 0.76
N LEU A 94 2.94 -12.02 1.58
CA LEU A 94 4.03 -12.90 1.14
C LEU A 94 3.54 -14.11 0.34
N PHE A 95 2.47 -14.78 0.79
CA PHE A 95 1.89 -15.90 0.03
C PHE A 95 1.33 -15.45 -1.32
N GLY A 96 0.66 -14.29 -1.37
CA GLY A 96 0.22 -13.68 -2.62
C GLY A 96 1.40 -13.37 -3.54
N LEU A 97 2.51 -12.84 -3.00
CA LEU A 97 3.69 -12.52 -3.78
C LEU A 97 4.36 -13.78 -4.36
N ILE A 98 4.54 -14.82 -3.53
CA ILE A 98 5.10 -16.10 -3.96
C ILE A 98 4.20 -16.74 -5.02
N GLY A 99 2.88 -16.71 -4.83
CA GLY A 99 1.91 -17.22 -5.79
C GLY A 99 1.97 -16.48 -7.13
N ALA A 100 2.04 -15.15 -7.09
CA ALA A 100 2.17 -14.31 -8.27
C ALA A 100 3.48 -14.62 -9.02
N TYR A 101 4.61 -14.61 -8.30
CA TYR A 101 5.91 -14.94 -8.89
C TYR A 101 5.93 -16.34 -9.50
N ALA A 102 5.42 -17.35 -8.78
CA ALA A 102 5.35 -18.72 -9.30
C ALA A 102 4.49 -18.79 -10.57
N ALA A 103 3.31 -18.16 -10.59
CA ALA A 103 2.42 -18.18 -11.74
C ALA A 103 2.97 -17.40 -12.94
N GLY A 104 3.58 -16.23 -12.70
CA GLY A 104 4.10 -15.35 -13.75
C GLY A 104 5.44 -15.81 -14.34
N SER A 105 6.30 -16.44 -13.55
CA SER A 105 7.62 -16.91 -14.01
C SER A 105 7.62 -18.34 -14.54
N CYS A 106 6.58 -19.14 -14.27
CA CYS A 106 6.55 -20.53 -14.71
C CYS A 106 6.43 -20.64 -16.23
N ARG A 107 7.42 -21.26 -16.88
CA ARG A 107 7.25 -21.87 -18.19
C ARG A 107 6.89 -23.36 -18.10
N ASP A 108 7.45 -24.09 -17.13
CA ASP A 108 6.96 -25.33 -16.50
C ASP A 108 7.87 -25.68 -15.29
N ALA A 109 7.31 -26.21 -14.19
CA ALA A 109 8.01 -26.86 -13.05
C ALA A 109 8.57 -26.08 -11.84
N VAL A 110 8.07 -24.89 -11.45
CA VAL A 110 8.41 -24.31 -10.12
C VAL A 110 7.69 -24.99 -8.95
N TRP A 111 6.50 -25.57 -9.17
CA TRP A 111 5.79 -26.32 -8.12
C TRP A 111 6.62 -27.46 -7.51
N LYS A 112 7.53 -28.06 -8.30
CA LYS A 112 8.51 -29.05 -7.82
C LYS A 112 9.63 -28.40 -7.00
N GLN A 113 10.11 -27.22 -7.40
CA GLN A 113 11.14 -26.48 -6.69
C GLN A 113 10.65 -25.95 -5.33
N LEU A 114 9.42 -25.43 -5.27
CA LEU A 114 8.80 -24.92 -4.04
C LEU A 114 8.54 -26.05 -3.01
N LEU A 115 8.12 -27.24 -3.46
CA LEU A 115 7.97 -28.42 -2.60
C LEU A 115 9.30 -28.90 -2.00
N VAL A 116 10.41 -28.76 -2.73
CA VAL A 116 11.76 -29.08 -2.23
C VAL A 116 12.17 -28.10 -1.11
N PHE A 117 11.84 -26.81 -1.23
CA PHE A 117 12.12 -25.82 -0.18
C PHE A 117 11.21 -25.96 1.05
N LEU A 118 9.94 -26.36 0.88
CA LEU A 118 9.00 -26.56 1.99
C LEU A 118 9.29 -27.83 2.83
N ASN A 119 10.03 -28.80 2.29
CA ASN A 119 10.38 -30.05 2.99
C ASN A 119 11.61 -29.94 3.93
N VAL A 120 12.25 -28.77 4.09
CA VAL A 120 13.52 -28.64 4.84
C VAL A 120 13.35 -28.20 6.31
N LYS A 121 12.16 -28.06 6.87
CA LYS A 121 12.05 -27.72 8.31
C LYS A 121 10.91 -28.43 9.04
N LYS A 122 11.17 -29.65 9.49
CA LYS A 122 10.49 -30.24 10.65
C LYS A 122 11.51 -30.96 11.53
N GLU A 123 11.96 -30.29 12.58
CA GLU A 123 12.17 -30.95 13.88
C GLU A 123 11.82 -29.98 15.03
N PRO A 124 11.32 -30.50 16.16
CA PRO A 124 10.55 -29.76 17.15
C PRO A 124 11.42 -29.26 18.30
N THR A 125 11.05 -28.12 18.90
CA THR A 125 11.54 -27.74 20.22
C THR A 125 10.40 -27.81 21.23
N SER A 126 10.64 -28.66 22.24
CA SER A 126 9.81 -28.96 23.40
C SER A 126 9.82 -27.85 24.47
N ASN A 127 8.78 -27.88 25.29
CA ASN A 127 8.27 -26.89 26.24
C ASN A 127 9.01 -26.72 27.58
N SER A 128 8.47 -25.77 28.38
CA SER A 128 8.41 -25.61 29.87
C SER A 128 9.46 -24.66 30.48
N ASP A 129 9.22 -23.78 31.47
CA ASP A 129 8.06 -23.39 32.32
C ASP A 129 8.39 -22.01 32.96
N SER A 130 7.42 -21.09 33.11
CA SER A 130 6.70 -20.66 34.35
C SER A 130 7.34 -19.58 35.27
N ALA A 131 6.58 -18.48 35.39
CA ALA A 131 6.35 -17.52 36.50
C ALA A 131 7.48 -17.00 37.44
N ASN A 132 7.55 -15.67 37.65
CA ASN A 132 7.00 -15.03 38.87
C ASN A 132 6.93 -13.48 38.85
N THR A 133 6.02 -12.97 39.67
CA THR A 133 5.58 -11.58 39.96
C THR A 133 6.48 -10.84 40.96
N THR A 134 6.66 -9.50 40.85
CA THR A 134 6.38 -8.49 41.94
C THR A 134 6.62 -7.02 41.54
N ASN A 135 5.99 -6.15 42.34
CA ASN A 135 5.63 -4.73 42.16
C ASN A 135 6.76 -3.70 42.41
N GLY A 136 6.56 -2.46 41.95
CA GLY A 136 7.31 -1.28 42.41
C GLY A 136 6.86 0.03 41.73
N SER A 137 6.54 1.03 42.54
CA SER A 137 5.77 2.25 42.22
C SER A 137 6.57 3.41 41.60
N SER A 138 5.88 4.15 40.71
CA SER A 138 5.87 5.61 40.45
C SER A 138 7.16 6.45 40.38
N SER A 139 7.34 7.10 39.22
CA SER A 139 7.65 8.54 39.13
C SER A 139 7.23 9.10 37.76
N ASP A 140 6.04 9.72 37.73
CA ASP A 140 5.51 10.46 36.59
C ASP A 140 6.02 11.91 36.63
N SER A 141 6.64 12.39 35.54
CA SER A 141 6.32 13.68 34.90
C SER A 141 7.33 14.19 33.85
N GLU A 142 8.45 13.50 33.56
CA GLU A 142 9.39 13.92 32.48
C GLU A 142 9.41 13.00 31.24
N HIS A 143 8.75 11.84 31.32
CA HIS A 143 8.75 10.83 30.23
C HIS A 143 7.79 11.16 29.07
N ASN A 144 6.93 12.17 29.21
CA ASN A 144 5.86 12.47 28.25
C ASN A 144 6.30 13.36 27.05
N ILE A 145 7.41 14.11 27.16
CA ILE A 145 7.87 14.98 26.08
C ILE A 145 8.82 14.24 25.12
N ALA A 146 9.72 13.41 25.67
CA ALA A 146 10.65 12.59 24.89
C ALA A 146 9.91 11.54 24.03
N SER A 147 8.88 10.88 24.60
CA SER A 147 8.08 9.86 23.92
C SER A 147 7.23 10.41 22.76
N ASN A 148 6.64 11.61 22.91
CA ASN A 148 5.89 12.27 21.84
C ASN A 148 6.80 12.69 20.66
N THR A 149 8.04 13.09 20.94
CA THR A 149 9.00 13.53 19.92
C THR A 149 9.53 12.36 19.10
N GLU A 150 9.80 11.21 19.73
CA GLU A 150 10.21 9.96 19.04
C GLU A 150 9.07 9.35 18.21
N GLU A 151 7.82 9.53 18.61
CA GLU A 151 6.67 9.06 17.85
C GLU A 151 6.43 9.90 16.58
N GLU A 152 6.59 11.22 16.69
CA GLU A 152 6.45 12.13 15.55
C GLU A 152 7.54 11.91 14.50
N SER A 153 8.77 11.60 14.91
CA SER A 153 9.87 11.30 13.99
C SER A 153 9.65 10.00 13.20
N LYS A 154 9.21 8.92 13.86
CA LYS A 154 8.87 7.65 13.18
C LYS A 154 7.73 7.80 12.19
N LYS A 155 6.71 8.60 12.54
CA LYS A 155 5.62 8.88 11.62
C LYS A 155 6.13 9.58 10.36
N LYS A 156 7.04 10.56 10.49
CA LYS A 156 7.66 11.24 9.34
C LYS A 156 8.45 10.27 8.46
N GLU A 157 9.20 9.35 9.06
CA GLU A 157 9.91 8.29 8.33
C GLU A 157 8.94 7.44 7.50
N TYR A 158 7.84 6.98 8.11
CA TYR A 158 6.85 6.16 7.40
C TYR A 158 6.13 6.91 6.27
N LEU A 159 5.77 8.18 6.50
CA LEU A 159 5.19 9.05 5.48
C LEU A 159 6.18 9.27 4.32
N MET A 160 7.47 9.43 4.62
CA MET A 160 8.51 9.59 3.62
C MET A 160 8.68 8.33 2.77
N THR A 161 8.74 7.15 3.40
CA THR A 161 8.84 5.87 2.67
C THR A 161 7.64 5.66 1.75
N LEU A 162 6.42 5.93 2.22
CA LEU A 162 5.22 5.79 1.40
C LEU A 162 5.18 6.80 0.25
N ALA A 163 5.55 8.06 0.49
CA ALA A 163 5.59 9.06 -0.58
C ALA A 163 6.65 8.73 -1.64
N ILE A 164 7.83 8.24 -1.24
CA ILE A 164 8.85 7.80 -2.19
C ILE A 164 8.35 6.58 -3.00
N LEU A 165 7.72 5.62 -2.33
CA LEU A 165 7.10 4.47 -2.99
C LEU A 165 6.10 4.95 -4.05
N ALA A 166 5.10 5.73 -3.66
CA ALA A 166 4.06 6.22 -4.55
C ALA A 166 4.63 7.02 -5.71
N ALA A 167 5.53 7.98 -5.44
CA ALA A 167 6.21 8.77 -6.47
C ALA A 167 6.93 7.86 -7.47
N SER A 168 7.67 6.87 -6.99
CA SER A 168 8.45 5.97 -7.85
C SER A 168 7.55 5.12 -8.75
N VAL A 169 6.52 4.48 -8.19
CA VAL A 169 5.69 3.54 -8.95
C VAL A 169 4.77 4.27 -9.94
N THR A 170 4.25 5.44 -9.55
CA THR A 170 3.39 6.25 -10.42
C THR A 170 4.17 6.96 -11.51
N TYR A 171 5.42 7.35 -11.24
CA TYR A 171 6.31 7.89 -12.26
C TYR A 171 6.60 6.85 -13.34
N GLN A 172 6.98 5.63 -12.95
CA GLN A 172 7.23 4.54 -13.91
C GLN A 172 5.97 4.19 -14.71
N ALA A 173 4.83 4.04 -14.03
CA ALA A 173 3.56 3.72 -14.67
C ALA A 173 3.02 4.85 -15.57
N GLY A 174 3.33 6.11 -15.23
CA GLY A 174 2.94 7.27 -16.03
C GLY A 174 3.71 7.37 -17.34
N LEU A 175 4.97 6.92 -17.34
CA LEU A 175 5.82 6.88 -18.55
C LEU A 175 5.60 5.62 -19.39
N ASN A 176 5.24 4.51 -18.74
CA ASN A 176 4.91 3.23 -19.37
C ASN A 176 3.46 2.87 -19.05
N PRO A 177 2.48 3.44 -19.78
CA PRO A 177 1.07 3.21 -19.48
C PRO A 177 0.69 1.74 -19.69
N PRO A 178 -0.31 1.25 -18.94
CA PRO A 178 -0.77 -0.13 -19.05
C PRO A 178 -1.30 -0.41 -20.45
N GLY A 179 -1.06 -1.61 -20.93
CA GLY A 179 -1.38 -2.00 -22.32
C GLY A 179 -0.31 -1.60 -23.34
N SER A 180 0.83 -1.05 -22.90
CA SER A 180 1.93 -0.62 -23.77
C SER A 180 1.57 0.60 -24.65
N ILE A 181 2.54 1.01 -25.47
CA ILE A 181 2.44 2.08 -26.45
C ILE A 181 2.45 1.50 -27.86
N TRP A 182 1.79 2.17 -28.80
CA TRP A 182 1.86 1.79 -30.21
C TRP A 182 3.29 1.91 -30.74
N GLN A 183 3.75 0.87 -31.42
CA GLN A 183 5.11 0.79 -31.96
C GLN A 183 5.21 1.19 -33.43
N ASP A 184 4.12 1.06 -34.20
CA ASP A 184 4.04 1.39 -35.62
C ASP A 184 2.73 2.13 -35.98
N GLY A 185 2.71 2.82 -37.12
CA GLY A 185 1.54 3.54 -37.66
C GLY A 185 1.46 5.04 -37.30
N GLU A 186 0.27 5.64 -37.46
CA GLU A 186 0.04 7.06 -37.19
C GLU A 186 0.00 7.39 -35.69
N ASN A 187 -0.38 6.40 -34.86
CA ASN A 187 -0.52 6.55 -33.41
C ASN A 187 0.75 6.18 -32.63
N VAL A 188 1.91 6.06 -33.28
CA VAL A 188 3.17 5.65 -32.63
C VAL A 188 3.46 6.52 -31.40
N GLY A 189 3.79 5.85 -30.29
CA GLY A 189 4.04 6.50 -29.00
C GLY A 189 2.79 6.85 -28.20
N ASN A 190 1.58 6.75 -28.78
CA ASN A 190 0.35 6.89 -28.00
C ASN A 190 0.06 5.62 -27.18
N PRO A 191 -0.54 5.76 -25.97
CA PRO A 191 -0.92 4.61 -25.15
C PRO A 191 -1.99 3.76 -25.83
N VAL A 192 -1.76 2.46 -25.99
CA VAL A 192 -2.71 1.53 -26.65
C VAL A 192 -4.04 1.48 -25.89
N MET A 193 -3.99 1.50 -24.56
CA MET A 193 -5.19 1.50 -23.71
C MET A 193 -6.11 2.71 -23.98
N ARG A 194 -5.56 3.85 -24.42
CA ARG A 194 -6.35 5.04 -24.73
C ARG A 194 -7.32 4.77 -25.88
N ASP A 195 -6.86 4.05 -26.90
CA ASP A 195 -7.65 3.75 -28.09
C ASP A 195 -8.60 2.57 -27.85
N ASN A 196 -8.14 1.57 -27.08
CA ASN A 196 -8.92 0.37 -26.83
C ASN A 196 -10.00 0.55 -25.74
N ASN A 197 -9.71 1.36 -24.72
CA ASN A 197 -10.64 1.61 -23.61
C ASN A 197 -10.40 3.00 -22.99
N TYR A 198 -10.91 4.02 -23.66
CA TYR A 198 -10.76 5.41 -23.24
C TYR A 198 -11.22 5.69 -21.79
N PRO A 199 -12.35 5.17 -21.28
CA PRO A 199 -12.73 5.35 -19.88
C PRO A 199 -11.72 4.79 -18.87
N ARG A 200 -11.18 3.58 -19.12
CA ARG A 200 -10.16 2.99 -18.25
C ARG A 200 -8.85 3.74 -18.30
N TYR A 201 -8.43 4.15 -19.51
CA TYR A 201 -7.25 4.99 -19.66
C TYR A 201 -7.36 6.29 -18.86
N ASN A 202 -8.50 6.99 -18.95
CA ASN A 202 -8.70 8.22 -18.18
C ASN A 202 -8.68 7.96 -16.67
N ALA A 203 -9.38 6.93 -16.20
CA ALA A 203 -9.35 6.57 -14.78
C ALA A 203 -7.92 6.26 -14.30
N PHE A 204 -7.17 5.46 -15.06
CA PHE A 204 -5.76 5.18 -14.77
C PHE A 204 -4.93 6.47 -14.73
N PHE A 205 -4.99 7.27 -15.79
CA PHE A 205 -4.17 8.47 -15.95
C PHE A 205 -4.42 9.47 -14.82
N TYR A 206 -5.68 9.82 -14.55
CA TYR A 206 -5.99 10.79 -13.50
C TYR A 206 -5.69 10.26 -12.10
N CYS A 207 -6.01 9.01 -11.79
CA CYS A 207 -5.69 8.42 -10.49
C CYS A 207 -4.17 8.34 -10.26
N ASN A 208 -3.41 7.89 -11.27
CA ASN A 208 -1.95 7.76 -11.20
C ASN A 208 -1.28 9.13 -11.07
N SER A 209 -1.67 10.11 -11.89
CA SER A 209 -1.14 11.48 -11.80
C SER A 209 -1.49 12.17 -10.49
N THR A 210 -2.70 11.93 -9.94
CA THR A 210 -3.09 12.47 -8.64
C THR A 210 -2.22 11.91 -7.53
N SER A 211 -1.96 10.60 -7.53
CA SER A 211 -1.05 9.96 -6.57
C SER A 211 0.38 10.48 -6.70
N PHE A 212 0.91 10.60 -7.92
CA PHE A 212 2.23 11.20 -8.15
C PHE A 212 2.32 12.62 -7.57
N MET A 213 1.37 13.50 -7.90
CA MET A 213 1.39 14.87 -7.39
C MET A 213 1.21 14.93 -5.87
N ALA A 214 0.32 14.12 -5.31
CA ALA A 214 0.13 13.98 -3.87
C ALA A 214 1.43 13.58 -3.17
N SER A 215 2.15 12.59 -3.70
CA SER A 215 3.43 12.13 -3.14
C SER A 215 4.53 13.20 -3.17
N ILE A 216 4.62 13.99 -4.25
CA ILE A 216 5.57 15.10 -4.37
C ILE A 216 5.24 16.19 -3.34
N ILE A 217 3.96 16.52 -3.17
CA ILE A 217 3.50 17.46 -2.15
C ILE A 217 3.91 16.95 -0.75
N VAL A 218 3.68 15.67 -0.44
CA VAL A 218 4.10 15.09 0.86
C VAL A 218 5.61 15.20 1.07
N ILE A 219 6.43 14.88 0.07
CA ILE A 219 7.90 14.99 0.16
C ILE A 219 8.32 16.44 0.43
N ILE A 220 7.76 17.41 -0.28
CA ILE A 220 8.07 18.82 -0.09
C ILE A 220 7.63 19.29 1.31
N LEU A 221 6.43 18.92 1.75
CA LEU A 221 5.91 19.28 3.07
C LEU A 221 6.75 18.63 4.19
N LEU A 222 7.16 17.36 4.03
CA LEU A 222 8.06 16.66 4.94
C LEU A 222 9.42 17.36 5.04
N LEU A 223 10.00 17.77 3.90
CA LEU A 223 11.27 18.48 3.87
C LEU A 223 11.16 19.85 4.55
N GLN A 224 10.06 20.58 4.34
CA GLN A 224 9.80 21.85 5.02
C GLN A 224 9.59 21.68 6.53
N GLN A 225 8.89 20.62 6.95
CA GLN A 225 8.67 20.30 8.36
C GLN A 225 9.95 19.80 9.05
N TYR A 226 10.86 19.15 8.30
CA TYR A 226 12.19 18.80 8.80
C TYR A 226 13.00 20.06 9.13
N GLN A 227 12.81 21.13 8.34
CA GLN A 227 13.50 22.41 8.50
C GLN A 227 12.83 23.37 9.50
N LYS A 228 11.53 23.18 9.82
CA LYS A 228 10.77 24.09 10.69
C LYS A 228 9.77 23.35 11.58
N LYS A 229 9.70 23.73 12.86
CA LYS A 229 8.76 23.20 13.86
C LYS A 229 7.33 23.72 13.61
N TYR A 230 6.70 23.30 12.52
CA TYR A 230 5.29 23.61 12.23
C TYR A 230 4.36 22.63 12.95
N GLY A 231 3.28 23.17 13.54
CA GLY A 231 2.38 22.49 14.46
C GLY A 231 1.44 21.45 13.84
N GLY A 232 0.49 20.95 14.66
CA GLY A 232 -0.36 19.79 14.35
C GLY A 232 -1.26 19.88 13.10
N PHE A 233 -1.56 21.08 12.60
CA PHE A 233 -2.34 21.28 11.37
C PHE A 233 -1.65 20.70 10.13
N LEU A 234 -0.33 20.87 10.03
CA LEU A 234 0.44 20.37 8.89
C LEU A 234 0.47 18.83 8.87
N LEU A 235 0.63 18.22 10.05
CA LEU A 235 0.61 16.77 10.19
C LEU A 235 -0.76 16.17 9.84
N TYR A 236 -1.84 16.89 10.09
CA TYR A 236 -3.19 16.50 9.65
C TYR A 236 -3.32 16.58 8.13
N ALA A 237 -2.88 17.70 7.52
CA ALA A 237 -2.88 17.87 6.07
C ALA A 237 -2.08 16.75 5.37
N MET A 238 -0.91 16.37 5.89
CA MET A 238 -0.10 15.28 5.33
C MET A 238 -0.82 13.92 5.37
N ASN A 239 -1.58 13.63 6.44
CA ASN A 239 -2.38 12.38 6.48
C ASN A 239 -3.54 12.43 5.47
N MET A 240 -4.08 13.60 5.14
CA MET A 240 -5.10 13.69 4.09
C MET A 240 -4.49 13.45 2.71
N VAL A 241 -3.35 14.06 2.44
CA VAL A 241 -2.66 13.87 1.16
C VAL A 241 -2.25 12.41 0.97
N ILE A 242 -1.84 11.71 2.03
CA ILE A 242 -1.47 10.29 1.90
C ILE A 242 -2.66 9.35 1.65
N VAL A 243 -3.83 9.71 2.17
CA VAL A 243 -5.06 8.98 1.85
C VAL A 243 -5.39 9.18 0.38
N VAL A 244 -5.33 10.42 -0.12
CA VAL A 244 -5.52 10.72 -1.54
C VAL A 244 -4.50 9.96 -2.40
N ASP A 245 -3.26 9.85 -1.95
CA ASP A 245 -2.19 9.11 -2.62
C ASP A 245 -2.52 7.62 -2.73
N LEU A 246 -2.87 6.96 -1.61
CA LEU A 246 -3.27 5.55 -1.59
C LEU A 246 -4.54 5.26 -2.41
N LEU A 247 -5.50 6.19 -2.40
CA LEU A 247 -6.71 6.11 -3.25
C LEU A 247 -6.35 6.22 -4.73
N GLY A 248 -5.43 7.12 -5.08
CA GLY A 248 -4.92 7.26 -6.44
C GLY A 248 -4.19 6.00 -6.91
N LEU A 249 -3.30 5.43 -6.10
CA LEU A 249 -2.65 4.15 -6.39
C LEU A 249 -3.66 3.02 -6.60
N LEU A 250 -4.64 2.90 -5.70
CA LEU A 250 -5.65 1.85 -5.78
C LEU A 250 -6.54 2.00 -7.03
N GLY A 251 -6.97 3.23 -7.34
CA GLY A 251 -7.76 3.53 -8.52
C GLY A 251 -7.00 3.29 -9.82
N ALA A 252 -5.73 3.71 -9.88
CA ALA A 252 -4.86 3.48 -11.02
C ALA A 252 -4.61 1.98 -11.23
N TYR A 253 -4.30 1.24 -10.16
CA TYR A 253 -4.14 -0.20 -10.22
C TYR A 253 -5.40 -0.89 -10.75
N ALA A 254 -6.58 -0.53 -10.22
CA ALA A 254 -7.84 -1.12 -10.65
C ALA A 254 -8.13 -0.85 -12.14
N ALA A 255 -7.92 0.39 -12.59
CA ALA A 255 -8.15 0.77 -13.98
C ALA A 255 -7.15 0.13 -14.95
N GLY A 256 -5.87 0.07 -14.56
CA GLY A 256 -4.79 -0.39 -15.43
C GLY A 256 -4.59 -1.91 -15.47
N SER A 257 -4.91 -2.62 -14.39
CA SER A 257 -4.72 -4.07 -14.31
C SER A 257 -5.90 -4.88 -14.87
N CYS A 258 -7.13 -4.35 -14.80
CA CYS A 258 -8.33 -5.10 -15.19
C CYS A 258 -8.53 -5.15 -16.71
N ARG A 259 -8.86 -6.34 -17.22
CA ARG A 259 -9.15 -6.57 -18.65
C ARG A 259 -10.62 -6.97 -18.87
N ASP A 260 -11.12 -7.91 -18.07
CA ASP A 260 -12.48 -8.44 -18.18
C ASP A 260 -13.41 -7.98 -17.05
N TRP A 261 -14.70 -8.28 -17.17
CA TRP A 261 -15.70 -7.94 -16.14
C TRP A 261 -15.48 -8.73 -14.83
N GLU A 262 -15.12 -10.00 -14.91
CA GLU A 262 -14.84 -10.85 -13.73
C GLU A 262 -13.64 -10.35 -12.93
N THR A 263 -12.52 -10.08 -13.61
CA THR A 263 -11.29 -9.57 -13.00
C THR A 263 -11.50 -8.16 -12.44
N SER A 264 -12.29 -7.34 -13.12
CA SER A 264 -12.71 -6.03 -12.63
C SER A 264 -13.54 -6.11 -11.34
N GLY A 265 -14.52 -7.02 -11.26
CA GLY A 265 -15.33 -7.21 -10.06
C GLY A 265 -14.50 -7.60 -8.84
N TYR A 266 -13.52 -8.49 -9.02
CA TYR A 266 -12.61 -8.90 -7.95
C TYR A 266 -11.74 -7.75 -7.43
N VAL A 267 -11.11 -6.97 -8.32
CA VAL A 267 -10.26 -5.85 -7.90
C VAL A 267 -11.09 -4.73 -7.27
N ILE A 268 -12.32 -4.50 -7.74
CA ILE A 268 -13.25 -3.58 -7.09
C ILE A 268 -13.58 -4.05 -5.67
N ALA A 269 -13.82 -5.36 -5.46
CA ALA A 269 -14.06 -5.89 -4.12
C ALA A 269 -12.86 -5.70 -3.18
N LEU A 270 -11.64 -5.96 -3.66
CA LEU A 270 -10.41 -5.64 -2.92
C LEU A 270 -10.30 -4.15 -2.61
N ALA A 271 -10.62 -3.30 -3.58
CA ALA A 271 -10.60 -1.86 -3.39
C ALA A 271 -11.57 -1.43 -2.29
N VAL A 272 -12.78 -1.97 -2.25
CA VAL A 272 -13.76 -1.71 -1.17
C VAL A 272 -13.20 -2.08 0.20
N VAL A 273 -12.49 -3.22 0.33
CA VAL A 273 -11.84 -3.61 1.59
C VAL A 273 -10.77 -2.60 1.99
N VAL A 274 -9.88 -2.20 1.07
CA VAL A 274 -8.84 -1.20 1.34
C VAL A 274 -9.45 0.15 1.72
N LEU A 275 -10.51 0.57 1.03
CA LEU A 275 -11.27 1.78 1.34
C LEU A 275 -11.86 1.74 2.75
N ALA A 276 -12.42 0.61 3.17
CA ALA A 276 -12.92 0.45 4.54
C ALA A 276 -11.79 0.61 5.57
N CYS A 277 -10.60 0.03 5.31
CA CYS A 277 -9.43 0.21 6.17
C CYS A 277 -8.97 1.67 6.24
N ILE A 278 -8.96 2.39 5.11
CA ILE A 278 -8.65 3.83 5.04
C ILE A 278 -9.67 4.64 5.88
N MET A 279 -10.96 4.34 5.77
CA MET A 279 -12.00 5.03 6.53
C MET A 279 -11.85 4.78 8.04
N ILE A 280 -11.55 3.55 8.45
CA ILE A 280 -11.27 3.21 9.85
C ILE A 280 -10.04 3.97 10.36
N HIS A 281 -8.97 4.01 9.56
CA HIS A 281 -7.76 4.77 9.87
C HIS A 281 -8.07 6.24 10.14
N PHE A 282 -8.87 6.87 9.28
CA PHE A 282 -9.26 8.26 9.43
C PHE A 282 -10.15 8.51 10.65
N MET A 283 -11.14 7.64 10.90
CA MET A 283 -12.02 7.75 12.08
C MET A 283 -11.22 7.72 13.38
N LEU A 284 -10.19 6.88 13.45
CA LEU A 284 -9.33 6.79 14.63
C LEU A 284 -8.43 8.02 14.80
N LEU A 285 -7.87 8.56 13.71
CA LEU A 285 -7.14 9.83 13.74
C LEU A 285 -8.03 10.98 14.25
N TYR A 286 -9.26 11.06 13.75
CA TYR A 286 -10.22 12.08 14.16
C TYR A 286 -10.59 11.96 15.64
N HIS A 287 -10.87 10.74 16.13
CA HIS A 287 -11.23 10.53 17.53
C HIS A 287 -10.09 10.88 18.49
N ASN A 288 -8.84 10.51 18.16
CA ASN A 288 -7.68 10.80 18.98
C ASN A 288 -7.40 12.33 19.07
N GLY A 289 -7.69 13.08 18.01
CA GLY A 289 -7.62 14.54 18.00
C GLY A 289 -8.64 15.21 18.93
N ARG A 290 -9.88 14.72 18.97
CA ARG A 290 -10.92 15.24 19.90
C ARG A 290 -10.61 14.97 21.37
N SER A 291 -10.00 13.82 21.68
CA SER A 291 -9.63 13.47 23.05
C SER A 291 -8.56 14.41 23.61
N LYS A 292 -7.51 14.73 22.83
CA LYS A 292 -6.49 15.72 23.23
C LYS A 292 -7.06 17.13 23.44
N GLY A 293 -8.05 17.55 22.65
CA GLY A 293 -8.72 18.85 22.82
C GLY A 293 -9.57 18.96 24.09
N ARG A 294 -10.20 17.87 24.55
CA ARG A 294 -10.98 17.87 25.81
C ARG A 294 -10.10 17.89 27.06
N VAL A 295 -8.91 17.29 27.02
CA VAL A 295 -7.99 17.27 28.17
C VAL A 295 -7.33 18.64 28.37
N GLY A 296 -7.00 19.38 27.30
CA GLY A 296 -6.46 20.74 27.40
C GLY A 296 -7.47 21.75 27.96
N GLY A 297 -8.74 21.68 27.54
CA GLY A 297 -9.79 22.59 28.01
C GLY A 297 -10.21 22.39 29.47
N VAL A 298 -10.02 21.20 30.04
CA VAL A 298 -10.30 20.95 31.47
C VAL A 298 -9.19 21.51 32.38
N GLN A 299 -7.96 21.63 31.87
CA GLN A 299 -6.83 22.17 32.64
C GLN A 299 -6.84 23.70 32.70
N GLU A 300 -7.39 24.37 31.69
CA GLU A 300 -7.45 25.84 31.61
C GLU A 300 -8.57 26.46 32.47
N ILE A 301 -9.61 25.68 32.82
CA ILE A 301 -10.72 26.15 33.66
C ILE A 301 -10.37 26.17 35.16
N ASN A 302 -9.35 25.41 35.59
CA ASN A 302 -9.01 25.24 37.01
C ASN A 302 -7.93 26.22 37.53
N THR A 303 -7.49 27.20 36.74
CA THR A 303 -6.43 28.15 37.13
C THR A 303 -6.88 29.61 37.19
N LEU A 304 -8.19 29.88 37.22
CA LEU A 304 -8.69 31.24 37.48
C LEU A 304 -8.40 31.63 38.94
N PRO A 305 -7.66 32.73 39.19
CA PRO A 305 -7.41 33.19 40.55
C PRO A 305 -8.72 33.71 41.16
N VAL A 306 -9.18 33.05 42.22
CA VAL A 306 -10.26 33.54 43.08
C VAL A 306 -9.71 34.77 43.80
N ASN A 307 -10.10 35.95 43.31
CA ASN A 307 -9.74 37.22 43.91
C ASN A 307 -10.62 37.41 45.15
N HIS A 308 -10.07 37.14 46.34
CA HIS A 308 -10.74 37.46 47.60
C HIS A 308 -10.64 38.98 47.82
N SER A 309 -11.80 39.63 47.82
CA SER A 309 -12.00 41.01 48.27
C SER A 309 -12.27 41.03 49.78
#